data_AF-A0A1F9V2U8-F1
#
_entry.id   AF-A0A1F9V2U8-F1
#
_cell.length_a   1.000
_cell.length_b   1.000
_cell.length_c   1.000
_cell.angle_alpha   90.00
_cell.angle_beta   90.00
_cell.angle_gamma   90.00
#
_symmetry.space_group_name_H-M   'P 1'
#
loop_
_entity.id
_entity.type
_entity.pdbx_description
1 polymer ?
#
loop_
_entity_poly.entity_id
_entity_poly.type
_entity_poly.pdbx_seq_one_letter_code
_entity_poly.pdbx_strand_id
1 'polypeptide(L)'
;MVAEQSRIGRPARWAKEDVLRSVYHLCKGRYVKARDFPSYLYKLCNKFCGGVRSAKWEAKVIHGRSWDYEKFIKWVAQFAKKKYREDKDWPARMRTMAKRFCGSIRKAKWEAGVIHDPRTKKRRRVDLNGLWSKKRFIEVFREHCRYGYHKPGQLPGYLRAQAVRHFGTVRAAKWETGLLRDPRNKKR
;
A
#
# COMPACT_ATOMS: atom_id res chain seq x y z
N MET A 1 -63.89 -11.49 -49.15
CA MET A 1 -62.50 -11.77 -48.75
C MET A 1 -61.73 -10.47 -48.90
N VAL A 2 -61.50 -9.77 -47.78
CA VAL A 2 -60.84 -8.45 -47.79
C VAL A 2 -59.34 -8.69 -47.76
N ALA A 3 -58.65 -8.20 -48.79
CA ALA A 3 -57.22 -8.33 -48.98
C ALA A 3 -56.45 -7.67 -47.82
N GLU A 4 -55.58 -8.44 -47.16
CA GLU A 4 -54.56 -7.94 -46.24
C GLU A 4 -53.60 -7.02 -47.00
N GLN A 5 -53.81 -5.70 -46.87
CA GLN A 5 -52.82 -4.72 -47.27
C GLN A 5 -51.62 -4.84 -46.33
N SER A 6 -50.55 -5.46 -46.84
CA SER A 6 -49.21 -5.42 -46.26
C SER A 6 -48.75 -3.96 -46.16
N ARG A 7 -48.97 -3.35 -44.99
CA ARG A 7 -48.36 -2.07 -44.64
C ARG A 7 -46.85 -2.28 -44.59
N ILE A 8 -46.18 -1.96 -45.69
CA ILE A 8 -44.73 -1.75 -45.75
C ILE A 8 -44.43 -0.61 -44.76
N GLY A 9 -44.11 -1.00 -43.52
CA GLY A 9 -44.04 -0.10 -42.39
C GLY A 9 -42.91 0.89 -42.57
N ARG A 10 -43.22 2.19 -42.43
CA ARG A 10 -42.19 3.24 -42.31
C ARG A 10 -41.19 2.81 -41.24
N PRO A 11 -39.87 2.95 -41.48
CA PRO A 11 -38.89 2.61 -40.46
C PRO A 11 -39.21 3.37 -39.18
N ALA A 12 -39.22 2.67 -38.05
CA ALA A 12 -39.49 3.26 -36.75
C ALA A 12 -38.59 4.49 -36.57
N ARG A 13 -39.20 5.64 -36.26
CA ARG A 13 -38.45 6.87 -35.96
C ARG A 13 -37.83 6.67 -34.58
N TRP A 14 -36.54 6.38 -34.55
CA TRP A 14 -35.79 6.28 -33.30
C TRP A 14 -35.43 7.69 -32.81
N ALA A 15 -35.81 8.01 -31.57
CA ALA A 15 -35.24 9.13 -30.85
C ALA A 15 -33.96 8.69 -30.11
N LYS A 16 -33.11 9.65 -29.73
CA LYS A 16 -31.85 9.37 -29.03
C LYS A 16 -32.12 8.64 -27.70
N GLU A 17 -33.17 9.01 -26.99
CA GLU A 17 -33.59 8.45 -25.72
C GLU A 17 -33.96 6.97 -25.82
N ASP A 18 -34.57 6.55 -26.94
CA ASP A 18 -34.98 5.17 -27.18
C ASP A 18 -33.78 4.27 -27.50
N VAL A 19 -32.78 4.83 -28.20
CA VAL A 19 -31.48 4.19 -28.41
C VAL A 19 -30.78 3.98 -27.06
N LEU A 20 -30.72 5.00 -26.20
CA LEU A 20 -30.10 4.89 -24.88
C LEU A 20 -30.81 3.86 -23.98
N ARG A 21 -32.16 3.82 -23.98
CA ARG A 21 -32.94 2.79 -23.27
C ARG A 21 -32.60 1.39 -23.77
N SER A 22 -32.54 1.20 -25.08
CA SER A 22 -32.21 -0.11 -25.69
C SER A 22 -30.78 -0.55 -25.37
N VAL A 23 -29.82 0.39 -25.40
CA VAL A 23 -28.43 0.13 -25.00
C VAL A 23 -28.34 -0.24 -23.52
N TYR A 24 -29.09 0.46 -22.65
CA TYR A 24 -29.17 0.13 -21.22
C TYR A 24 -29.71 -1.27 -21.00
N HIS A 25 -30.85 -1.63 -21.61
CA HIS A 25 -31.43 -2.98 -21.48
C HIS A 25 -30.49 -4.07 -21.99
N LEU A 26 -29.84 -3.88 -23.15
CA LEU A 26 -28.91 -4.85 -23.70
C LEU A 26 -27.73 -5.14 -22.76
N CYS A 27 -27.24 -4.10 -22.08
CA CYS A 27 -26.07 -4.15 -21.22
C CYS A 27 -26.39 -4.20 -19.71
N LYS A 28 -27.67 -4.28 -19.32
CA LYS A 28 -28.06 -4.34 -17.92
C LYS A 28 -27.53 -5.63 -17.31
N GLY A 29 -26.70 -5.53 -16.29
CA GLY A 29 -26.13 -6.69 -15.58
C GLY A 29 -25.05 -7.46 -16.33
N ARG A 30 -24.65 -7.05 -17.55
CA ARG A 30 -23.58 -7.72 -18.33
C ARG A 30 -22.81 -6.78 -19.24
N TYR A 31 -21.51 -7.04 -19.40
CA TYR A 31 -20.69 -6.30 -20.36
C TYR A 31 -20.76 -6.94 -21.76
N VAL A 32 -21.36 -6.25 -22.71
CA VAL A 32 -21.45 -6.68 -24.12
C VAL A 32 -20.38 -5.95 -24.94
N LYS A 33 -19.53 -6.62 -25.73
CA LYS A 33 -18.53 -5.91 -26.57
C LYS A 33 -19.22 -5.28 -27.78
N ALA A 34 -18.61 -4.26 -28.39
CA ALA A 34 -19.22 -3.55 -29.53
C ALA A 34 -19.49 -4.46 -30.75
N ARG A 35 -18.66 -5.48 -30.97
CA ARG A 35 -18.85 -6.48 -32.03
C ARG A 35 -20.06 -7.39 -31.81
N ASP A 36 -20.51 -7.51 -30.57
CA ASP A 36 -21.64 -8.36 -30.17
C ASP A 36 -22.96 -7.55 -30.11
N PHE A 37 -22.94 -6.27 -30.56
CA PHE A 37 -24.15 -5.45 -30.65
C PHE A 37 -24.97 -5.87 -31.88
N PRO A 38 -26.32 -5.90 -31.77
CA PRO A 38 -27.16 -6.02 -32.95
C PRO A 38 -26.81 -4.94 -33.98
N SER A 39 -26.71 -5.33 -35.25
CA SER A 39 -26.24 -4.44 -36.33
C SER A 39 -27.05 -3.16 -36.47
N TYR A 40 -28.37 -3.24 -36.26
CA TYR A 40 -29.26 -2.09 -36.26
C TYR A 40 -28.94 -1.11 -35.11
N LEU A 41 -28.73 -1.63 -33.90
CA LEU A 41 -28.45 -0.82 -32.71
C LEU A 41 -27.06 -0.19 -32.80
N TYR A 42 -26.08 -0.90 -33.39
CA TYR A 42 -24.76 -0.36 -33.68
C TYR A 42 -24.84 0.87 -34.58
N LYS A 43 -25.59 0.79 -35.69
CA LYS A 43 -25.82 1.92 -36.62
C LYS A 43 -26.50 3.09 -35.91
N LEU A 44 -27.51 2.83 -35.08
CA LEU A 44 -28.20 3.85 -34.30
C LEU A 44 -27.28 4.52 -33.27
N CYS A 45 -26.43 3.76 -32.57
CA CYS A 45 -25.44 4.31 -31.64
C CYS A 45 -24.45 5.26 -32.33
N ASN A 46 -23.99 4.90 -33.54
CA ASN A 46 -23.10 5.76 -34.33
C ASN A 46 -23.80 7.03 -34.78
N LYS A 47 -25.07 6.92 -35.21
CA LYS A 47 -25.87 8.06 -35.71
C LYS A 47 -26.22 9.07 -34.61
N PHE A 48 -26.66 8.60 -33.44
CA PHE A 48 -27.23 9.47 -32.39
C PHE A 48 -26.26 9.81 -31.26
N CYS A 49 -25.24 8.99 -31.02
CA CYS A 49 -24.31 9.15 -29.89
C CYS A 49 -22.84 9.19 -30.34
N GLY A 50 -22.54 9.14 -31.65
CA GLY A 50 -21.16 9.13 -32.16
C GLY A 50 -20.38 7.84 -31.89
N GLY A 51 -21.05 6.77 -31.41
CA GLY A 51 -20.43 5.47 -31.17
C GLY A 51 -21.05 4.64 -30.06
N VAL A 52 -20.83 3.32 -30.10
CA VAL A 52 -21.29 2.38 -29.06
C VAL A 52 -20.72 2.71 -27.68
N ARG A 53 -19.46 3.17 -27.61
CA ARG A 53 -18.82 3.53 -26.33
C ARG A 53 -19.48 4.75 -25.70
N SER A 54 -19.73 5.78 -26.49
CA SER A 54 -20.42 7.00 -26.08
C SER A 54 -21.86 6.71 -25.67
N ALA A 55 -22.59 5.93 -26.47
CA ALA A 55 -23.96 5.50 -26.15
C ALA A 55 -24.04 4.74 -24.81
N LYS A 56 -23.08 3.85 -24.52
CA LYS A 56 -23.02 3.15 -23.23
C LYS A 56 -22.68 4.07 -22.05
N TRP A 57 -21.89 5.11 -22.28
CA TRP A 57 -21.56 6.10 -21.26
C TRP A 57 -22.77 6.98 -20.95
N GLU A 58 -23.42 7.51 -21.99
CA GLU A 58 -24.65 8.31 -21.90
C GLU A 58 -25.81 7.50 -21.30
N ALA A 59 -25.93 6.21 -21.64
CA ALA A 59 -26.91 5.29 -21.07
C ALA A 59 -26.58 4.87 -19.62
N LYS A 60 -25.54 5.43 -19.01
CA LYS A 60 -25.05 5.08 -17.66
C LYS A 60 -24.76 3.58 -17.48
N VAL A 61 -24.51 2.85 -18.57
CA VAL A 61 -24.09 1.43 -18.54
C VAL A 61 -22.63 1.33 -18.15
N ILE A 62 -21.80 2.13 -18.83
CA ILE A 62 -20.44 2.38 -18.41
C ILE A 62 -20.54 3.50 -17.39
N HIS A 63 -20.83 3.15 -16.12
CA HIS A 63 -20.25 3.95 -15.04
C HIS A 63 -18.76 3.89 -15.32
N GLY A 64 -18.16 5.02 -15.70
CA GLY A 64 -16.71 5.08 -15.74
C GLY A 64 -16.25 4.44 -14.44
N ARG A 65 -15.39 3.42 -14.50
CA ARG A 65 -14.60 3.07 -13.32
C ARG A 65 -13.70 4.27 -13.09
N SER A 66 -14.26 5.35 -12.54
CA SER A 66 -13.51 6.37 -11.86
C SER A 66 -12.93 5.62 -10.68
N TRP A 67 -11.69 5.20 -10.90
CA TRP A 67 -10.81 4.94 -9.79
C TRP A 67 -10.71 6.28 -9.06
N ASP A 68 -11.40 6.38 -7.95
CA ASP A 68 -11.05 7.35 -6.94
C ASP A 68 -9.89 6.76 -6.12
N TYR A 69 -9.17 7.64 -5.44
CA TYR A 69 -8.01 7.28 -4.65
C TYR A 69 -8.37 6.23 -3.57
N GLU A 70 -9.53 6.35 -2.95
CA GLU A 70 -9.98 5.42 -1.91
C GLU A 70 -10.23 4.00 -2.41
N LYS A 71 -10.94 3.85 -3.54
CA LYS A 71 -11.16 2.54 -4.19
C LYS A 71 -9.83 1.96 -4.64
N PHE A 72 -8.92 2.79 -5.16
CA PHE A 72 -7.58 2.36 -5.53
C PHE A 72 -6.81 1.78 -4.34
N ILE A 73 -6.73 2.49 -3.23
CA ILE A 73 -5.99 2.04 -2.03
C ILE A 73 -6.61 0.79 -1.41
N LYS A 74 -7.94 0.72 -1.30
CA LYS A 74 -8.64 -0.50 -0.83
C LYS A 74 -8.33 -1.70 -1.72
N TRP A 75 -8.29 -1.50 -3.03
CA TRP A 75 -7.97 -2.55 -3.97
C TRP A 75 -6.50 -2.98 -3.87
N VAL A 76 -5.56 -2.03 -3.72
CA VAL A 76 -4.14 -2.33 -3.45
C VAL A 76 -3.97 -3.19 -2.19
N ALA A 77 -4.66 -2.84 -1.09
CA ALA A 77 -4.60 -3.60 0.16
C ALA A 77 -5.09 -5.05 0.00
N GLN A 78 -6.15 -5.27 -0.78
CA GLN A 78 -6.66 -6.62 -1.08
C GLN A 78 -5.75 -7.40 -2.03
N PHE A 79 -5.21 -6.74 -3.05
CA PHE A 79 -4.43 -7.38 -4.10
C PHE A 79 -3.02 -7.76 -3.64
N ALA A 80 -2.38 -6.89 -2.84
CA ALA A 80 -1.03 -7.13 -2.34
C ALA A 80 -0.97 -8.23 -1.26
N LYS A 81 -2.08 -8.48 -0.54
CA LYS A 81 -2.18 -9.60 0.42
C LYS A 81 -2.14 -10.98 -0.23
N LYS A 82 -2.54 -11.11 -1.51
CA LYS A 82 -2.76 -12.43 -2.14
C LYS A 82 -1.58 -12.99 -2.91
N LYS A 83 -0.78 -12.18 -3.64
CA LYS A 83 0.24 -12.71 -4.57
C LYS A 83 1.40 -11.78 -4.97
N TYR A 84 1.38 -10.50 -4.62
CA TYR A 84 2.21 -9.48 -5.28
C TYR A 84 3.11 -8.71 -4.29
N ARG A 85 3.98 -9.46 -3.61
CA ARG A 85 4.91 -8.92 -2.60
C ARG A 85 5.93 -7.97 -3.24
N GLU A 86 6.48 -8.34 -4.40
CA GLU A 86 7.44 -7.52 -5.13
C GLU A 86 6.76 -6.53 -6.08
N ASP A 87 7.50 -5.51 -6.51
CA ASP A 87 6.97 -4.46 -7.39
C ASP A 87 6.86 -4.93 -8.85
N LYS A 88 7.70 -5.89 -9.25
CA LYS A 88 7.75 -6.45 -10.61
C LYS A 88 6.53 -7.29 -10.98
N ASP A 89 5.94 -7.93 -9.97
CA ASP A 89 4.82 -8.86 -10.15
C ASP A 89 3.51 -8.11 -10.45
N TRP A 90 3.48 -6.78 -10.27
CA TRP A 90 2.26 -5.98 -10.44
C TRP A 90 1.79 -5.94 -11.90
N PRO A 91 0.50 -6.17 -12.18
CA PRO A 91 -0.07 -6.03 -13.52
C PRO A 91 0.16 -4.63 -14.09
N ALA A 92 0.44 -4.53 -15.40
CA ALA A 92 0.78 -3.25 -16.06
C ALA A 92 -0.23 -2.13 -15.78
N ARG A 93 -1.53 -2.44 -15.84
CA ARG A 93 -2.60 -1.47 -15.52
C ARG A 93 -2.53 -0.95 -14.08
N MET A 94 -2.18 -1.82 -13.12
CA MET A 94 -2.02 -1.46 -11.72
C MET A 94 -0.81 -0.53 -11.51
N ARG A 95 0.29 -0.79 -12.21
CA ARG A 95 1.48 0.07 -12.17
C ARG A 95 1.17 1.47 -12.67
N THR A 96 0.42 1.58 -13.77
CA THR A 96 -0.02 2.88 -14.30
C THR A 96 -0.88 3.64 -13.29
N MET A 97 -1.81 2.96 -12.61
CA MET A 97 -2.63 3.60 -11.58
C MET A 97 -1.83 3.99 -10.34
N ALA A 98 -0.89 3.15 -9.88
CA ALA A 98 -0.01 3.48 -8.77
C ALA A 98 0.87 4.70 -9.06
N LYS A 99 1.41 4.82 -10.28
CA LYS A 99 2.12 6.02 -10.72
C LYS A 99 1.21 7.24 -10.75
N ARG A 100 -0.02 7.10 -11.26
CA ARG A 100 -0.99 8.21 -11.35
C ARG A 100 -1.44 8.74 -9.99
N PHE A 101 -1.77 7.87 -9.04
CA PHE A 101 -2.33 8.26 -7.75
C PHE A 101 -1.27 8.52 -6.67
N CYS A 102 -0.23 7.69 -6.62
CA CYS A 102 0.74 7.69 -5.51
C CYS A 102 2.17 8.01 -5.98
N GLY A 103 2.41 8.21 -7.28
CA GLY A 103 3.74 8.41 -7.86
C GLY A 103 4.59 7.13 -7.99
N SER A 104 4.37 6.12 -7.14
CA SER A 104 5.06 4.82 -7.22
C SER A 104 4.26 3.67 -6.61
N ILE A 105 4.62 2.44 -7.01
CA ILE A 105 4.06 1.20 -6.44
C ILE A 105 4.38 1.09 -4.96
N ARG A 106 5.63 1.40 -4.59
CA ARG A 106 6.09 1.37 -3.19
C ARG A 106 5.27 2.33 -2.32
N LYS A 107 5.05 3.57 -2.77
CA LYS A 107 4.22 4.54 -2.04
C LYS A 107 2.76 4.08 -1.93
N ALA A 108 2.19 3.51 -2.99
CA ALA A 108 0.85 2.92 -2.93
C ALA A 108 0.75 1.76 -1.91
N LYS A 109 1.75 0.89 -1.83
CA LYS A 109 1.82 -0.18 -0.81
C LYS A 109 1.92 0.38 0.61
N TRP A 110 2.65 1.48 0.79
CA TRP A 110 2.80 2.15 2.08
C TRP A 110 1.49 2.81 2.53
N GLU A 111 0.85 3.58 1.65
CA GLU A 111 -0.45 4.21 1.90
C GLU A 111 -1.57 3.19 2.14
N ALA A 112 -1.49 2.03 1.49
CA ALA A 112 -2.39 0.90 1.74
C ALA A 112 -2.05 0.07 3.00
N GLY A 113 -1.02 0.45 3.78
CA GLY A 113 -0.60 -0.24 5.00
C GLY A 113 0.01 -1.63 4.78
N VAL A 114 0.36 -1.98 3.53
CA VAL A 114 0.92 -3.29 3.15
C VAL A 114 2.39 -3.38 3.55
N ILE A 115 3.15 -2.29 3.33
CA ILE A 115 4.53 -2.19 3.77
C ILE A 115 4.63 -1.10 4.84
N HIS A 116 5.32 -1.40 5.91
CA HIS A 116 5.63 -0.42 6.95
C HIS A 116 7.02 0.14 6.69
N ASP A 117 7.21 1.45 6.82
CA ASP A 117 8.51 2.07 6.63
C ASP A 117 9.48 1.55 7.71
N PRO A 118 10.61 0.91 7.33
CA PRO A 118 11.60 0.46 8.31
C PRO A 118 12.22 1.62 9.11
N ARG A 119 12.18 2.87 8.61
CA ARG A 119 12.65 4.06 9.33
C ARG A 119 11.78 4.43 10.53
N THR A 120 10.50 4.01 10.52
CA THR A 120 9.56 4.22 11.63
C THR A 120 9.31 2.94 12.43
N LYS A 121 10.19 1.94 12.35
CA LYS A 121 10.27 0.94 13.42
C LYS A 121 10.49 1.69 14.73
N LYS A 122 9.43 1.90 15.50
CA LYS A 122 9.51 2.21 16.93
C LYS A 122 10.41 1.12 17.48
N ARG A 123 11.70 1.45 17.68
CA ARG A 123 12.62 0.57 18.38
C ARG A 123 11.89 0.28 19.67
N ARG A 124 11.44 -0.97 19.87
CA ARG A 124 10.99 -1.42 21.18
C ARG A 124 12.16 -1.05 22.10
N ARG A 125 12.00 0.03 22.88
CA ARG A 125 12.85 0.26 24.02
C ARG A 125 12.58 -0.98 24.85
N VAL A 126 13.53 -1.91 24.85
CA VAL A 126 13.49 -3.01 25.81
C VAL A 126 13.33 -2.30 27.13
N ASP A 127 12.20 -2.51 27.79
CA ASP A 127 11.89 -1.85 29.04
C ASP A 127 12.79 -2.51 30.07
N LEU A 128 14.04 -2.02 30.16
CA LEU A 128 15.05 -2.50 31.10
C LEU A 128 14.76 -1.93 32.50
N ASN A 129 13.53 -1.46 32.74
CA ASN A 129 13.07 -1.00 34.02
C ASN A 129 13.08 -2.15 35.02
N GLY A 130 14.06 -2.12 35.93
CA GLY A 130 14.14 -3.05 37.05
C GLY A 130 15.04 -4.27 36.89
N LEU A 131 15.82 -4.41 35.80
CA LEU A 131 16.59 -5.65 35.61
C LEU A 131 17.61 -5.93 36.72
N TRP A 132 18.40 -4.94 37.15
CA TRP A 132 19.45 -5.13 38.17
C TRP A 132 19.58 -3.92 39.11
N SER A 133 19.83 -4.21 40.38
CA SER A 133 20.31 -3.23 41.37
C SER A 133 21.71 -2.72 40.99
N LYS A 134 22.10 -1.53 41.48
CA LYS A 134 23.43 -0.94 41.21
C LYS A 134 24.57 -1.93 41.53
N LYS A 135 24.45 -2.66 42.65
CA LYS A 135 25.42 -3.67 43.09
C LYS A 135 25.56 -4.83 42.10
N ARG A 136 24.44 -5.45 41.73
CA ARG A 136 24.42 -6.58 40.78
C ARG A 136 24.89 -6.17 39.38
N PHE A 137 24.58 -4.95 38.96
CA PHE A 137 25.10 -4.41 37.71
C PHE A 137 26.63 -4.28 37.73
N ILE A 138 27.24 -3.78 38.82
CA ILE A 138 28.69 -3.60 38.92
C ILE A 138 29.43 -4.95 38.77
N GLU A 139 28.94 -6.00 39.40
CA GLU A 139 29.51 -7.35 39.33
C GLU A 139 29.48 -7.90 37.90
N VAL A 140 28.30 -7.90 37.27
CA VAL A 140 28.10 -8.39 35.90
C VAL A 140 28.89 -7.53 34.90
N PHE A 141 28.95 -6.22 35.11
CA PHE A 141 29.69 -5.31 34.23
C PHE A 141 31.20 -5.53 34.32
N ARG A 142 31.74 -5.77 35.52
CA ARG A 142 33.15 -6.15 35.72
C ARG A 142 33.48 -7.47 35.03
N GLU A 143 32.65 -8.48 35.24
CA GLU A 143 32.83 -9.79 34.62
C GLU A 143 32.80 -9.67 33.08
N HIS A 144 31.82 -8.96 32.54
CA HIS A 144 31.71 -8.78 31.10
C HIS A 144 32.90 -8.01 30.50
N CYS A 145 33.42 -6.99 31.19
CA CYS A 145 34.60 -6.27 30.74
C CYS A 145 35.92 -7.03 30.95
N ARG A 146 35.97 -8.06 31.80
CA ARG A 146 37.13 -8.95 31.98
C ARG A 146 37.41 -9.77 30.71
N TYR A 147 36.38 -10.14 29.96
CA TYR A 147 36.47 -10.98 28.74
C TYR A 147 36.68 -10.20 27.43
N GLY A 148 37.23 -8.99 27.47
CA GLY A 148 37.71 -8.28 26.27
C GLY A 148 36.78 -7.21 25.66
N TYR A 149 35.63 -6.93 26.29
CA TYR A 149 34.67 -5.92 25.82
C TYR A 149 35.06 -4.50 26.24
N HIS A 150 36.25 -4.05 25.83
CA HIS A 150 36.84 -2.78 26.26
C HIS A 150 36.27 -1.56 25.52
N LYS A 151 35.71 -1.71 24.30
CA LYS A 151 35.15 -0.57 23.55
C LYS A 151 33.64 -0.41 23.78
N PRO A 152 33.10 0.83 23.87
CA PRO A 152 31.67 1.07 24.10
C PRO A 152 30.75 0.40 23.08
N GLY A 153 31.19 0.27 21.82
CA GLY A 153 30.42 -0.39 20.76
C GLY A 153 30.32 -1.91 20.89
N GLN A 154 31.25 -2.54 21.62
CA GLN A 154 31.26 -3.99 21.84
C GLN A 154 30.31 -4.42 22.97
N LEU A 155 29.89 -3.48 23.83
CA LEU A 155 28.94 -3.78 24.89
C LEU A 155 27.54 -4.06 24.31
N PRO A 156 26.90 -5.17 24.73
CA PRO A 156 25.49 -5.41 24.48
C PRO A 156 24.62 -4.20 24.81
N GLY A 157 23.59 -3.95 24.01
CA GLY A 157 22.74 -2.76 24.14
C GLY A 157 22.10 -2.63 25.52
N TYR A 158 21.78 -3.74 26.18
CA TYR A 158 21.20 -3.74 27.52
C TYR A 158 22.19 -3.30 28.61
N LEU A 159 23.49 -3.68 28.51
CA LEU A 159 24.53 -3.22 29.43
C LEU A 159 24.79 -1.73 29.28
N ARG A 160 24.77 -1.22 28.03
CA ARG A 160 24.91 0.22 27.78
C ARG A 160 23.77 1.01 28.41
N ALA A 161 22.53 0.53 28.24
CA ALA A 161 21.37 1.19 28.82
C ALA A 161 21.39 1.17 30.36
N GLN A 162 21.80 0.07 30.99
CA GLN A 162 21.96 -0.01 32.44
C GLN A 162 23.12 0.87 32.96
N ALA A 163 24.23 0.95 32.23
CA ALA A 163 25.34 1.84 32.56
C ALA A 163 24.93 3.32 32.55
N VAL A 164 24.18 3.73 31.53
CA VAL A 164 23.62 5.10 31.44
C VAL A 164 22.61 5.35 32.55
N ARG A 165 21.79 4.35 32.91
CA ARG A 165 20.81 4.49 33.98
C ARG A 165 21.44 4.72 35.35
N HIS A 166 22.41 3.89 35.73
CA HIS A 166 22.99 3.95 37.09
C HIS A 166 24.10 5.01 37.23
N PHE A 167 24.80 5.35 36.16
CA PHE A 167 26.00 6.20 36.20
C PHE A 167 26.01 7.34 35.16
N GLY A 168 24.94 7.54 34.40
CA GLY A 168 24.83 8.56 33.35
C GLY A 168 25.58 8.23 32.06
N THR A 169 26.74 7.56 32.14
CA THR A 169 27.52 7.15 30.96
C THR A 169 28.23 5.81 31.16
N VAL A 170 28.54 5.13 30.04
CA VAL A 170 29.39 3.92 30.05
C VAL A 170 30.78 4.20 30.61
N ARG A 171 31.32 5.41 30.39
CA ARG A 171 32.64 5.80 30.92
C ARG A 171 32.61 5.93 32.44
N ALA A 172 31.58 6.56 33.00
CA ALA A 172 31.39 6.66 34.44
C ALA A 172 31.23 5.28 35.09
N ALA A 173 30.45 4.38 34.48
CA ALA A 173 30.34 3.00 34.95
C ALA A 173 31.68 2.26 34.97
N LYS A 174 32.56 2.47 33.98
CA LYS A 174 33.91 1.90 33.96
C LYS A 174 34.85 2.48 35.03
N TRP A 175 34.66 3.75 35.40
CA TRP A 175 35.38 4.37 36.51
C TRP A 175 34.94 3.79 37.86
N GLU A 176 33.63 3.77 38.13
CA GLU A 176 33.08 3.22 39.38
C GLU A 176 33.38 1.72 39.54
N THR A 177 33.41 0.97 38.45
CA THR A 177 33.81 -0.46 38.48
C THR A 177 35.34 -0.66 38.58
N GLY A 178 36.15 0.40 38.57
CA GLY A 178 37.61 0.31 38.68
C GLY A 178 38.31 -0.27 37.43
N LEU A 179 37.61 -0.30 36.29
CA LEU A 179 38.14 -0.77 35.01
C LEU A 179 38.99 0.31 34.32
N LEU A 180 38.63 1.58 34.51
CA LEU A 180 39.49 2.71 34.13
C LEU A 180 40.42 3.02 35.29
N ARG A 181 41.74 2.96 35.03
CA ARG A 181 42.75 3.49 35.94
C ARG A 181 43.00 4.95 35.62
N ASP A 182 43.22 5.76 36.65
CA ASP A 182 43.64 7.15 36.45
C ASP A 182 44.97 7.18 35.68
N PRO A 183 45.05 7.82 34.51
CA PRO A 183 46.31 7.97 33.79
C PRO A 183 47.39 8.67 34.61
N ARG A 184 47.04 9.41 35.68
CA ARG A 184 47.99 10.05 36.61
C ARG A 184 48.64 9.10 37.61
N ASN A 185 48.10 7.89 37.79
CA ASN A 185 48.63 6.87 38.72
C ASN A 185 49.60 5.87 38.07
N LYS A 186 50.08 6.13 36.85
CA LYS A 186 51.24 5.39 36.32
C LYS A 186 52.50 5.86 37.05
N LYS A 187 52.90 5.16 38.13
CA LYS A 187 54.28 5.21 38.61
C LYS A 187 55.20 4.89 37.43
N ARG A 188 56.12 5.83 37.11
CA ARG A 188 57.28 5.59 36.25
C ARG A 188 58.13 4.47 36.83
#